data_AF-A0A536ZYX4-F1
#
_entry.id   AF-A0A536ZYX4-F1
#
_cell.length_a   1.000
_cell.length_b   1.000
_cell.length_c   1.000
_cell.angle_alpha   90.00
_cell.angle_beta   90.00
_cell.angle_gamma   90.00
#
_symmetry.space_group_name_H-M   'P 1'
#
loop_
_entity.id
_entity.type
_entity.pdbx_description
1 polymer ?
#
loop_
_entity_poly.entity_id
_entity_poly.type
_entity_poly.pdbx_seq_one_letter_code
_entity_poly.pdbx_strand_id
1 'polypeptide(L)'
;MNAATKAIAAQGLARRAFSLGAVKAFDHALQFLLPVVLVRCLDTATFGEYRLFWLAVGTVMALATLSMPGALYYFLPRSDAPTRRLYIHQTLAFLAATGLIAAFIVSPLNPWLPATLHPLAKYGALMPAFVALWVVSVLLDFLPTIEERI
;
A
#
# COMPACT_ATOMS: atom_id res chain seq x y z
N MET A 1 -24.44 -17.92 -24.64
CA MET A 1 -24.11 -18.28 -23.23
C MET A 1 -25.39 -18.78 -22.55
N ASN A 2 -25.35 -19.98 -21.97
CA ASN A 2 -26.52 -20.66 -21.38
C ASN A 2 -26.80 -20.15 -19.94
N ALA A 3 -28.04 -20.24 -19.45
CA ALA A 3 -28.44 -19.78 -18.12
C ALA A 3 -27.64 -20.45 -16.99
N ALA A 4 -27.32 -21.74 -17.16
CA ALA A 4 -26.46 -22.49 -16.25
C ALA A 4 -25.03 -21.93 -16.15
N THR A 5 -24.47 -21.44 -17.25
CA THR A 5 -23.13 -20.83 -17.29
C THR A 5 -23.10 -19.50 -16.54
N LYS A 6 -24.18 -18.71 -16.60
CA LYS A 6 -24.32 -17.48 -15.80
C LYS A 6 -24.43 -17.76 -14.30
N ALA A 7 -25.18 -18.79 -13.90
CA ALA A 7 -25.37 -19.14 -12.49
C ALA A 7 -24.08 -19.63 -11.81
N ILE A 8 -23.29 -20.46 -12.51
CA ILE A 8 -21.99 -20.95 -12.00
C ILE A 8 -20.99 -19.79 -11.89
N ALA A 9 -20.94 -18.90 -12.89
CA ALA A 9 -20.10 -17.71 -12.84
C ALA A 9 -20.50 -16.76 -11.70
N ALA A 10 -21.80 -16.59 -11.45
CA ALA A 10 -22.32 -15.77 -10.35
C ALA A 10 -21.97 -16.35 -8.98
N GLN A 11 -22.06 -17.68 -8.79
CA GLN A 11 -21.66 -18.34 -7.54
C GLN A 11 -20.14 -18.26 -7.30
N GLY A 12 -19.34 -18.42 -8.35
CA GLY A 12 -17.88 -18.23 -8.29
C GLY A 12 -17.52 -16.81 -7.88
N LEU A 13 -18.13 -15.81 -8.51
CA LEU A 13 -17.92 -14.39 -8.18
C LEU A 13 -18.36 -14.07 -6.74
N ALA A 14 -19.53 -14.56 -6.31
CA ALA A 14 -20.05 -14.33 -4.96
C ALA A 14 -19.10 -14.89 -3.88
N ARG A 15 -18.55 -16.09 -4.10
CA ARG A 15 -17.59 -16.70 -3.17
C ARG A 15 -16.29 -15.91 -3.08
N ARG A 16 -15.77 -15.43 -4.22
CA ARG A 16 -14.56 -14.60 -4.26
C ARG A 16 -14.77 -13.23 -3.62
N ALA A 17 -15.87 -12.56 -3.95
CA ALA A 17 -16.26 -11.29 -3.34
C ALA A 17 -16.43 -11.42 -1.81
N PHE A 18 -17.03 -12.51 -1.35
CA PHE A 18 -17.15 -12.79 0.09
C PHE A 18 -15.78 -13.03 0.74
N SER A 19 -14.91 -13.83 0.13
CA SER A 19 -13.55 -14.09 0.63
C SER A 19 -12.73 -12.80 0.71
N LEU A 20 -12.70 -12.01 -0.37
CA LEU A 20 -11.99 -10.73 -0.43
C LEU A 20 -12.57 -9.74 0.58
N GLY A 21 -13.90 -9.67 0.66
CA GLY A 21 -14.61 -8.83 1.64
C GLY A 21 -14.26 -9.20 3.08
N ALA A 22 -14.21 -10.50 3.41
CA ALA A 22 -13.85 -10.97 4.74
C ALA A 22 -12.40 -10.60 5.12
N VAL A 23 -11.45 -10.79 4.20
CA VAL A 23 -10.05 -10.40 4.42
C VAL A 23 -9.92 -8.89 4.60
N LYS A 24 -10.58 -8.09 3.76
CA LYS A 24 -10.57 -6.61 3.87
C LYS A 24 -11.25 -6.12 5.14
N ALA A 25 -12.34 -6.75 5.56
CA ALA A 25 -13.03 -6.42 6.81
C ALA A 25 -12.16 -6.73 8.03
N PHE A 26 -11.46 -7.87 8.02
CA PHE A 26 -10.53 -8.25 9.07
C PHE A 26 -9.35 -7.27 9.16
N ASP A 27 -8.76 -6.92 8.02
CA ASP A 27 -7.69 -5.93 7.93
C ASP A 27 -8.12 -4.56 8.48
N HIS A 28 -9.32 -4.09 8.11
CA HIS A 28 -9.89 -2.86 8.68
C HIS A 28 -10.16 -2.95 10.18
N ALA A 29 -10.65 -4.10 10.66
CA ALA A 29 -10.87 -4.31 12.09
C ALA A 29 -9.55 -4.22 12.88
N LEU A 30 -8.46 -4.80 12.35
CA LEU A 30 -7.13 -4.67 12.95
C LEU A 30 -6.62 -3.22 12.93
N GLN A 31 -6.77 -2.54 11.79
CA GLN A 31 -6.35 -1.14 11.64
C GLN A 31 -7.11 -0.20 12.60
N PHE A 32 -8.36 -0.54 12.94
CA PHE A 32 -9.14 0.18 13.95
C PHE A 32 -8.78 -0.19 15.38
N LEU A 33 -8.63 -1.48 15.70
CA LEU A 33 -8.36 -1.95 17.07
C LEU A 33 -6.95 -1.59 17.54
N LEU A 34 -5.97 -1.62 16.63
CA LEU A 34 -4.57 -1.36 16.96
C LEU A 34 -4.36 0.01 17.65
N PRO A 35 -4.82 1.16 17.11
CA PRO A 35 -4.71 2.43 17.82
C PRO A 35 -5.51 2.48 19.14
N VAL A 36 -6.63 1.75 19.26
CA VAL A 36 -7.42 1.67 20.50
C VAL A 36 -6.65 0.95 21.61
N VAL A 37 -5.90 -0.09 21.26
CA VAL A 37 -5.02 -0.78 22.22
C VAL A 37 -3.81 0.10 22.54
N LEU A 38 -3.18 0.68 21.53
CA LEU A 38 -1.97 1.49 21.69
C LEU A 38 -2.20 2.70 22.60
N VAL A 39 -3.35 3.39 22.54
CA VAL A 39 -3.63 4.53 23.43
C VAL A 39 -3.75 4.12 24.91
N ARG A 40 -3.97 2.84 25.20
CA ARG A 40 -4.01 2.30 26.57
C ARG A 40 -2.65 1.79 27.05
N CYS A 41 -1.75 1.47 26.13
CA CYS A 41 -0.44 0.91 26.45
C CYS A 41 0.70 1.94 26.38
N LEU A 42 0.54 3.00 25.60
CA LEU A 42 1.57 4.03 25.36
C LEU A 42 1.24 5.34 26.06
N ASP A 43 2.29 6.09 26.37
CA ASP A 43 2.15 7.48 26.80
C ASP A 43 1.63 8.38 25.66
N THR A 44 1.01 9.51 26.04
CA THR A 44 0.38 10.46 25.10
C THR A 44 1.37 10.94 24.04
N ALA A 45 2.62 11.22 24.41
CA ALA A 45 3.64 11.70 23.49
C ALA A 45 4.00 10.63 22.44
N THR A 46 4.22 9.39 22.86
CA THR A 46 4.60 8.30 21.96
C THR A 46 3.45 7.89 21.04
N PHE A 47 2.21 7.94 21.51
CA PHE A 47 1.04 7.73 20.65
C PHE A 47 0.90 8.82 19.59
N GLY A 48 1.22 10.08 19.93
CA GLY A 48 1.26 11.19 18.98
C GLY A 48 2.26 10.96 17.85
N GLU A 49 3.47 10.49 18.16
CA GLU A 49 4.48 10.14 17.17
C GLU A 49 4.04 9.00 16.25
N TYR A 50 3.39 7.95 16.81
CA TYR A 50 2.84 6.86 16.03
C TYR A 50 1.80 7.35 15.01
N ARG A 51 0.89 8.24 15.43
CA ARG A 51 -0.11 8.83 14.52
C ARG A 51 0.53 9.70 13.46
N LEU A 52 1.53 10.49 13.83
CA LEU A 52 2.27 11.36 12.92
C LEU A 52 3.06 10.54 11.88
N PHE A 53 3.66 9.42 12.28
CA PHE A 53 4.31 8.47 11.38
C PHE A 53 3.33 7.98 10.30
N TRP A 54 2.17 7.49 10.70
CA TRP A 54 1.17 6.99 9.74
C TRP A 54 0.60 8.09 8.85
N LEU A 55 0.47 9.32 9.36
CA LEU A 55 0.08 10.47 8.54
C LEU A 55 1.13 10.77 7.46
N ALA A 56 2.42 10.77 7.83
CA ALA A 56 3.52 10.97 6.90
C ALA A 56 3.56 9.86 5.83
N VAL A 57 3.50 8.59 6.26
CA VAL A 57 3.44 7.44 5.35
C VAL A 57 2.22 7.54 4.43
N GLY A 58 1.04 7.85 4.96
CA GLY A 58 -0.19 8.01 4.17
C GLY A 58 -0.08 9.12 3.12
N THR A 59 0.59 10.22 3.47
CA THR A 59 0.83 11.35 2.56
C THR A 59 1.80 10.97 1.44
N VAL A 60 2.90 10.30 1.80
CA VAL A 60 3.83 9.74 0.81
C VAL A 60 3.12 8.76 -0.10
N MET A 61 2.30 7.88 0.45
CA MET A 61 1.56 6.88 -0.33
C MET A 61 0.59 7.51 -1.34
N ALA A 62 -0.09 8.61 -0.95
CA ALA A 62 -0.98 9.34 -1.84
C ALA A 62 -0.24 10.03 -3.00
N LEU A 63 0.99 10.49 -2.77
CA LEU A 63 1.75 11.27 -3.76
C LEU A 63 2.75 10.44 -4.56
N ALA A 64 3.55 9.59 -3.92
CA ALA A 64 4.66 8.86 -4.54
C ALA A 64 4.18 7.77 -5.51
N THR A 65 3.04 7.14 -5.24
CA THR A 65 2.53 6.06 -6.09
C THR A 65 1.95 6.58 -7.41
N LEU A 66 1.54 7.86 -7.48
CA LEU A 66 0.93 8.52 -8.65
C LEU A 66 -0.16 7.67 -9.35
N SER A 67 -0.85 6.81 -8.61
CA SER A 67 -1.81 5.82 -9.13
C SER A 67 -1.26 4.87 -10.20
N MET A 68 0.06 4.74 -10.33
CA MET A 68 0.73 3.86 -11.30
C MET A 68 0.36 2.37 -11.12
N PRO A 69 0.25 1.84 -9.88
CA PRO A 69 -0.27 0.47 -9.67
C PRO A 69 -1.72 0.31 -10.10
N GLY A 70 -2.53 1.37 -10.00
CA GLY A 70 -3.92 1.37 -10.45
C GLY A 70 -4.05 1.24 -11.97
N ALA A 71 -3.15 1.87 -12.73
CA ALA A 71 -3.13 1.77 -14.18
C ALA A 71 -2.93 0.33 -14.68
N LEU A 72 -2.21 -0.50 -13.92
CA LEU A 72 -1.98 -1.91 -14.26
C LEU A 72 -3.28 -2.71 -14.41
N TYR A 73 -4.34 -2.41 -13.65
CA TYR A 73 -5.65 -3.06 -13.82
C TYR A 73 -6.21 -2.92 -15.24
N TYR A 74 -5.88 -1.84 -15.93
CA TYR A 74 -6.36 -1.60 -17.28
C TYR A 74 -5.46 -2.28 -18.33
N PHE A 75 -4.15 -2.24 -18.15
CA PHE A 75 -3.20 -2.73 -19.15
C PHE A 75 -2.90 -4.23 -19.05
N LEU A 76 -2.88 -4.82 -17.85
CA LEU A 76 -2.53 -6.23 -17.68
C LEU A 76 -3.51 -7.23 -18.34
N PRO A 77 -4.83 -7.11 -18.16
CA PRO A 77 -5.78 -8.08 -18.71
C PRO A 77 -5.78 -8.11 -20.25
N ARG A 78 -5.34 -7.02 -20.88
CA ARG A 78 -5.34 -6.84 -22.33
C ARG A 78 -3.99 -7.17 -22.99
N SER A 79 -2.98 -7.52 -22.19
CA SER A 79 -1.60 -7.68 -22.66
C SER A 79 -1.16 -9.14 -22.73
N ASP A 80 -0.38 -9.44 -23.77
CA ASP A 80 0.30 -10.72 -23.95
C ASP A 80 1.29 -11.00 -22.80
N ALA A 81 1.60 -12.28 -22.56
CA ALA A 81 2.51 -12.72 -21.49
C ALA A 81 3.87 -11.97 -21.43
N PRO A 82 4.60 -11.71 -22.54
CA PRO A 82 5.85 -10.94 -22.48
C PRO A 82 5.63 -9.47 -22.10
N THR A 83 4.62 -8.82 -22.69
CA THR A 83 4.28 -7.41 -22.46
C THR A 83 3.81 -7.17 -21.03
N ARG A 84 3.07 -8.14 -20.47
CA ARG A 84 2.65 -8.17 -19.07
C ARG A 84 3.82 -8.08 -18.10
N ARG A 85 4.84 -8.92 -18.29
CA ARG A 85 6.05 -8.90 -17.45
C ARG A 85 6.77 -7.56 -17.59
N LEU A 86 6.82 -6.99 -18.80
CA LEU A 86 7.46 -5.69 -19.01
C LEU A 86 6.79 -4.58 -18.19
N TYR A 87 5.46 -4.50 -18.22
CA TYR A 87 4.72 -3.50 -17.43
C TYR A 87 4.92 -3.67 -15.92
N ILE A 88 4.94 -4.91 -15.41
CA ILE A 88 5.21 -5.16 -14.00
C ILE A 88 6.60 -4.65 -13.61
N HIS A 89 7.64 -4.95 -14.39
CA HIS A 89 9.00 -4.48 -14.09
C HIS A 89 9.13 -2.96 -14.19
N GLN A 90 8.45 -2.32 -15.16
CA GLN A 90 8.43 -0.86 -15.29
C GLN A 90 7.75 -0.20 -14.10
N THR A 91 6.60 -0.71 -13.67
CA THR A 91 5.93 -0.19 -12.46
C THR A 91 6.76 -0.44 -11.21
N LEU A 92 7.40 -1.61 -11.10
CA LEU A 92 8.31 -1.89 -9.99
C LEU A 92 9.50 -0.92 -9.95
N ALA A 93 10.15 -0.66 -11.09
CA ALA A 93 11.24 0.30 -11.19
C ALA A 93 10.79 1.72 -10.85
N PHE A 94 9.59 2.12 -11.31
CA PHE A 94 8.99 3.40 -10.97
C PHE A 94 8.72 3.54 -9.47
N LEU A 95 8.13 2.51 -8.84
CA LEU A 95 7.88 2.50 -7.39
C LEU A 95 9.17 2.47 -6.58
N ALA A 96 10.22 1.78 -7.06
CA ALA A 96 11.53 1.80 -6.43
C ALA A 96 12.15 3.21 -6.50
N ALA A 97 12.11 3.86 -7.67
CA ALA A 97 12.65 5.21 -7.83
C ALA A 97 11.88 6.24 -6.99
N THR A 98 10.56 6.24 -7.05
CA THR A 98 9.71 7.15 -6.26
C THR A 98 9.78 6.86 -4.76
N GLY A 99 9.87 5.59 -4.37
CA GLY A 99 10.10 5.18 -2.98
C GLY A 99 11.43 5.66 -2.43
N LEU A 100 12.52 5.58 -3.22
CA LEU A 100 13.82 6.13 -2.84
C LEU A 100 13.80 7.66 -2.73
N ILE A 101 13.13 8.35 -3.67
CA ILE A 101 12.96 9.81 -3.61
C ILE A 101 12.17 10.19 -2.35
N ALA A 102 11.07 9.50 -2.07
CA ALA A 102 10.26 9.75 -0.88
C ALA A 102 11.03 9.47 0.42
N ALA A 103 11.82 8.38 0.45
CA ALA A 103 12.70 8.07 1.56
C ALA A 103 13.76 9.16 1.77
N PHE A 104 14.33 9.71 0.69
CA PHE A 104 15.27 10.82 0.79
C PHE A 104 14.59 12.10 1.32
N ILE A 105 13.39 12.42 0.85
CA ILE A 105 12.61 13.58 1.32
C ILE A 105 12.28 13.47 2.81
N VAL A 106 11.92 12.26 3.27
CA VAL A 106 11.55 11.99 4.67
C VAL A 106 12.78 11.74 5.55
N SER A 107 13.97 11.64 4.97
CA SER A 107 15.22 11.39 5.70
C SER A 107 15.52 12.52 6.70
N PRO A 108 16.05 12.20 7.89
CA PRO A 108 16.53 13.22 8.84
C PRO A 108 17.66 14.10 8.28
N LEU A 109 18.27 13.68 7.16
CA LEU A 109 19.28 14.46 6.44
C LEU A 109 18.68 15.63 5.62
N ASN A 110 17.36 15.69 5.47
CA ASN A 110 16.71 16.74 4.70
C ASN A 110 16.55 18.03 5.54
N PRO A 111 17.23 19.15 5.18
CA PRO A 111 17.13 20.41 5.92
C PRO A 111 15.77 21.10 5.78
N TRP A 112 14.93 20.69 4.83
CA TRP A 112 13.58 21.22 4.61
C TRP A 112 12.49 20.40 5.31
N LEU A 113 12.86 19.46 6.18
CA LEU A 113 11.87 18.69 6.92
C LEU A 113 11.02 19.64 7.79
N PRO A 114 9.68 19.56 7.73
CA PRO A 114 8.83 20.36 8.60
C PRO A 114 9.15 20.13 10.08
N ALA A 115 9.12 21.20 10.88
CA ALA A 115 9.33 21.11 12.33
C ALA A 115 8.39 20.12 13.02
N THR A 116 7.21 19.88 12.43
CA THR A 116 6.24 18.89 12.91
C THR A 116 6.77 17.46 12.86
N LEU A 117 7.66 17.12 11.91
CA LEU A 117 8.23 15.77 11.76
C LEU A 117 9.52 15.55 12.56
N HIS A 118 10.06 16.58 13.22
CA HIS A 118 11.28 16.47 14.04
C HIS A 118 11.23 15.38 15.12
N PRO A 119 10.10 15.12 15.82
CA PRO A 119 10.02 14.02 16.79
C PRO A 119 10.35 12.65 16.19
N LEU A 120 10.11 12.46 14.88
CA LEU A 120 10.40 11.21 14.17
C LEU A 120 11.88 11.07 13.76
N ALA A 121 12.63 12.17 13.73
CA ALA A 121 14.06 12.14 13.37
C ALA A 121 14.88 11.26 14.31
N LYS A 122 14.41 11.04 15.56
CA LYS A 122 15.04 10.14 16.53
C LYS A 122 15.13 8.69 16.05
N TYR A 123 14.25 8.27 15.15
CA TYR A 123 14.25 6.92 14.58
C TYR A 123 15.25 6.79 13.40
N GLY A 124 15.95 7.86 13.05
CA GLY A 124 17.05 7.86 12.08
C GLY A 124 16.65 7.30 10.72
N ALA A 125 17.40 6.30 10.26
CA ALA A 125 17.21 5.66 8.96
C ALA A 125 16.03 4.67 8.90
N LEU A 126 15.40 4.33 10.04
CA LEU A 126 14.32 3.35 10.08
C LEU A 126 13.08 3.86 9.34
N MET A 127 12.72 5.12 9.54
CA MET A 127 11.58 5.77 8.87
C MET A 127 11.75 5.80 7.33
N PRO A 128 12.85 6.31 6.74
CA PRO A 128 13.00 6.32 5.30
C PRO A 128 13.14 4.91 4.71
N ALA A 129 13.77 3.97 5.41
CA ALA A 129 13.83 2.57 4.98
C ALA A 129 12.42 1.93 4.93
N PHE A 130 11.60 2.18 5.95
CA PHE A 130 10.21 1.74 5.96
C PHE A 130 9.43 2.32 4.79
N VAL A 131 9.54 3.64 4.54
CA VAL A 131 8.84 4.31 3.44
C VAL A 131 9.23 3.73 2.09
N ALA A 132 10.53 3.56 1.81
CA ALA A 132 11.00 2.98 0.56
C ALA A 132 10.44 1.57 0.34
N LEU A 133 10.54 0.72 1.37
CA LEU A 133 10.06 -0.66 1.30
C LEU A 133 8.53 -0.70 1.14
N TRP A 134 7.80 0.15 1.86
CA TRP A 134 6.35 0.21 1.84
C TRP A 134 5.81 0.62 0.48
N VAL A 135 6.38 1.66 -0.14
CA VAL A 135 5.99 2.12 -1.49
C VAL A 135 6.20 1.03 -2.54
N VAL A 136 7.30 0.29 -2.47
CA VAL A 136 7.56 -0.85 -3.38
C VAL A 136 6.61 -2.01 -3.11
N SER A 137 6.34 -2.31 -1.84
CA SER A 137 5.50 -3.43 -1.41
C SER A 137 4.05 -3.28 -1.84
N VAL A 138 3.58 -2.05 -2.09
CA VAL A 138 2.21 -1.78 -2.59
C VAL A 138 1.90 -2.55 -3.86
N LEU A 139 2.90 -2.84 -4.72
CA LEU A 139 2.67 -3.66 -5.90
C LEU A 139 2.14 -5.06 -5.55
N LEU A 140 2.51 -5.60 -4.39
CA LEU A 140 2.06 -6.92 -3.90
C LEU A 140 0.58 -6.94 -3.52
N ASP A 141 -0.01 -5.79 -3.18
CA ASP A 141 -1.47 -5.71 -2.93
C ASP A 141 -2.26 -5.73 -4.24
N PHE A 142 -1.66 -5.21 -5.32
CA PHE A 142 -2.29 -5.08 -6.62
C PHE A 142 -2.17 -6.35 -7.47
N LEU A 143 -1.00 -7.00 -7.51
CA LEU A 143 -0.76 -8.16 -8.37
C LEU A 143 -1.75 -9.32 -8.18
N PRO A 144 -2.06 -9.80 -6.95
CA PRO A 144 -3.00 -10.89 -6.73
C PRO A 144 -4.42 -10.54 -7.20
N THR A 145 -4.79 -9.27 -7.04
CA THR A 145 -6.10 -8.75 -7.43
C THR A 145 -6.22 -8.62 -8.95
N ILE A 146 -5.13 -8.25 -9.64
CA ILE A 146 -5.10 -8.11 -11.11
C ILE A 146 -5.06 -9.47 -11.81
N GLU A 147 -4.36 -10.46 -11.25
CA GLU A 147 -4.27 -11.80 -11.87
C GLU A 147 -5.50 -12.69 -11.63
N GLU A 148 -6.55 -12.18 -10.97
CA GLU A 148 -7.75 -12.95 -10.58
C GLU A 148 -7.44 -14.27 -9.84
N ARG A 149 -6.28 -14.34 -9.16
CA ARG A 149 -5.84 -15.54 -8.44
C ARG A 149 -6.52 -15.72 -7.08
N ILE A 150 -7.49 -14.86 -6.74
CA ILE A 150 -8.30 -14.90 -5.52
C ILE A 150 -9.78 -14.73 -5.87
#